data_AF-A0A7X7S6W8-F1
#
_entry.id   AF-A0A7X7S6W8-F1
#
_cell.length_a   1.000
_cell.length_b   1.000
_cell.length_c   1.000
_cell.angle_alpha   90.00
_cell.angle_beta   90.00
_cell.angle_gamma   90.00
#
_symmetry.space_group_name_H-M   'P 1'
#
loop_
_entity.id
_entity.type
_entity.pdbx_description
1 polymer ?
#
loop_
_entity_poly.entity_id
_entity_poly.type
_entity_poly.pdbx_seq_one_letter_code
_entity_poly.pdbx_strand_id
1 'polypeptide(L)'
;MKDAFDYKKPTLWITATLAAASVVPAVLMIRNSRRRKSHLFDQELVIDRLLYEAPFYTASFDPAISPSFLFSNESELQMKGHFHSMENTKWRSLGKMDALTLERPHFDDLFFTGKEHIFWRLRKQNKRAWQMDVKEGELCAFYYLLQQRNGEVYLAYGYRADGLDRPESTASIIRWLFYLTNANE
;
A
#
# COMPACT_ATOMS: atom_id res chain seq x y z
N MET A 1 -48.79 2.33 -51.51
CA MET A 1 -48.79 1.65 -50.21
C MET A 1 -47.45 0.97 -50.03
N LYS A 2 -46.77 1.28 -48.92
CA LYS A 2 -45.66 0.50 -48.37
C LYS A 2 -46.20 -0.88 -47.95
N ASP A 3 -45.48 -1.96 -48.19
CA ASP A 3 -44.60 -2.52 -47.17
C ASP A 3 -43.72 -3.63 -47.74
N ALA A 4 -42.49 -3.64 -47.24
CA ALA A 4 -41.39 -4.45 -47.71
C ALA A 4 -41.35 -5.79 -46.95
N PHE A 5 -41.52 -6.89 -47.68
CA PHE A 5 -40.92 -8.18 -47.34
C PHE A 5 -39.59 -8.25 -48.10
N ASP A 6 -38.45 -8.37 -47.43
CA ASP A 6 -37.96 -9.67 -46.98
C ASP A 6 -36.44 -9.64 -46.67
N TYR A 7 -36.10 -10.56 -45.80
CA TYR A 7 -34.96 -10.63 -44.89
C TYR A 7 -33.69 -11.20 -45.52
N LYS A 8 -32.52 -10.52 -45.49
CA LYS A 8 -31.18 -11.17 -45.57
C LYS A 8 -30.07 -10.35 -44.92
N LYS A 9 -29.57 -10.82 -43.77
CA LYS A 9 -28.14 -11.06 -43.44
C LYS A 9 -27.97 -11.32 -41.92
N PRO A 10 -28.38 -12.49 -41.39
CA PRO A 10 -28.16 -12.85 -39.98
C PRO A 10 -26.66 -12.99 -39.65
N THR A 11 -25.82 -13.23 -40.65
CA THR A 11 -24.38 -13.45 -40.52
C THR A 11 -23.61 -12.22 -40.01
N LEU A 12 -24.07 -11.00 -40.33
CA LEU A 12 -23.37 -9.77 -39.93
C LEU A 12 -23.59 -9.42 -38.44
N TRP A 13 -24.76 -9.73 -37.90
CA TRP A 13 -25.05 -9.43 -36.50
C TRP A 13 -24.34 -10.38 -35.54
N ILE A 14 -24.23 -11.66 -35.91
CA ILE A 14 -23.54 -12.68 -35.11
C ILE A 14 -22.02 -12.41 -35.07
N THR A 15 -21.44 -12.00 -36.20
CA THR A 15 -20.01 -11.61 -36.26
C THR A 15 -19.74 -10.33 -35.47
N ALA A 16 -20.64 -9.34 -35.51
CA ALA A 16 -20.52 -8.13 -34.71
C ALA A 16 -20.60 -8.40 -33.19
N THR A 17 -21.49 -9.30 -32.74
CA THR A 17 -21.60 -9.64 -31.30
C THR A 17 -20.41 -10.47 -30.81
N LEU A 18 -19.92 -11.41 -31.61
CA LEU A 18 -18.74 -12.22 -31.25
C LEU A 18 -17.44 -11.39 -31.23
N ALA A 19 -17.30 -10.44 -32.16
CA ALA A 19 -16.17 -9.50 -32.16
C ALA A 19 -16.23 -8.52 -30.97
N ALA A 20 -17.41 -8.01 -30.61
CA ALA A 20 -17.56 -7.18 -29.41
C ALA A 20 -17.26 -7.97 -28.11
N ALA A 21 -17.68 -9.24 -28.04
CA ALA A 21 -17.46 -10.10 -26.89
C ALA A 21 -15.99 -10.51 -26.67
N SER A 22 -15.13 -10.47 -27.71
CA SER A 22 -13.69 -10.76 -27.58
C SER A 22 -12.84 -9.49 -27.34
N VAL A 23 -13.29 -8.34 -27.82
CA VAL A 23 -12.61 -7.05 -27.61
C VAL A 23 -12.76 -6.57 -26.18
N VAL A 24 -13.92 -6.75 -25.53
CA VAL A 24 -14.12 -6.29 -24.13
C VAL A 24 -13.19 -7.00 -23.13
N PRO A 25 -13.05 -8.34 -23.12
CA PRO A 25 -12.08 -9.03 -22.28
C PRO A 25 -10.63 -8.67 -22.63
N ALA A 26 -10.30 -8.52 -23.91
CA ALA A 26 -8.95 -8.15 -24.33
C ALA A 26 -8.57 -6.74 -23.88
N VAL A 27 -9.48 -5.76 -23.99
CA VAL A 27 -9.28 -4.38 -23.50
C VAL A 27 -9.23 -4.34 -21.98
N LEU A 28 -10.07 -5.11 -21.28
CA LEU A 28 -9.99 -5.25 -19.82
C LEU A 28 -8.66 -5.89 -19.39
N MET A 29 -8.18 -6.92 -20.09
CA MET A 29 -6.89 -7.57 -19.81
C MET A 29 -5.70 -6.69 -20.15
N ILE A 30 -5.73 -5.91 -21.23
CA ILE A 30 -4.67 -4.95 -21.59
C ILE A 30 -4.65 -3.78 -20.60
N ARG A 31 -5.81 -3.29 -20.16
CA ARG A 31 -5.91 -2.29 -19.09
C ARG A 31 -5.44 -2.85 -17.74
N ASN A 32 -5.64 -4.16 -17.51
CA ASN A 32 -5.10 -4.87 -16.36
C ASN A 32 -3.61 -5.20 -16.48
N SER A 33 -3.04 -5.38 -17.68
CA SER A 33 -1.62 -5.68 -17.88
C SER A 33 -0.75 -4.42 -17.91
N ARG A 34 -1.37 -3.25 -18.15
CA ARG A 34 -0.82 -1.95 -17.74
C ARG A 34 -0.85 -1.73 -16.22
N ARG A 35 -1.31 -2.69 -15.41
CA ARG A 35 -0.97 -2.71 -13.97
C ARG A 35 0.54 -2.73 -13.89
N ARG A 36 1.09 -1.57 -13.48
CA ARG A 36 2.48 -1.32 -13.15
C ARG A 36 3.14 -2.60 -12.67
N LYS A 37 4.26 -2.98 -13.30
CA LYS A 37 5.16 -3.97 -12.70
C LYS A 37 5.39 -3.47 -11.28
N SER A 38 5.15 -4.33 -10.30
CA SER A 38 5.41 -3.95 -8.91
C SER A 38 6.91 -3.75 -8.76
N HIS A 39 7.32 -2.50 -8.79
CA HIS A 39 8.67 -2.00 -8.69
C HIS A 39 9.12 -1.86 -7.22
N LEU A 40 8.61 -2.72 -6.34
CA LEU A 40 8.85 -2.69 -4.90
C LEU A 40 10.34 -2.88 -4.54
N PHE A 41 11.02 -3.78 -5.24
CA PHE A 41 12.35 -4.22 -4.87
C PHE A 41 13.45 -3.39 -5.53
N ASP A 42 14.45 -3.02 -4.72
CA ASP A 42 15.67 -2.33 -5.14
C ASP A 42 15.40 -1.00 -5.89
N GLN A 43 14.30 -0.34 -5.58
CA GLN A 43 13.94 1.00 -6.07
C GLN A 43 13.70 1.95 -4.92
N GLU A 44 14.14 3.20 -5.08
CA GLU A 44 13.88 4.23 -4.09
C GLU A 44 12.38 4.55 -4.07
N LEU A 45 11.74 4.20 -2.96
CA LEU A 45 10.34 4.47 -2.67
C LEU A 45 10.25 5.76 -1.86
N VAL A 46 9.39 6.67 -2.30
CA VAL A 46 9.10 7.93 -1.63
C VAL A 46 7.64 7.98 -1.22
N ILE A 47 7.36 8.75 -0.17
CA ILE A 47 5.98 8.99 0.28
C ILE A 47 5.30 9.91 -0.72
N ASP A 48 4.28 9.40 -1.41
CA ASP A 48 3.43 10.20 -2.30
C ASP A 48 2.29 10.85 -1.50
N ARG A 49 1.59 10.06 -0.68
CA ARG A 49 0.41 10.51 0.08
C ARG A 49 0.27 9.86 1.45
N LEU A 50 -0.14 10.66 2.43
CA LEU A 50 -0.60 10.22 3.75
C LEU A 50 -2.08 9.81 3.67
N LEU A 51 -2.38 8.56 4.05
CA LEU A 51 -3.74 8.01 4.00
C LEU A 51 -4.42 7.99 5.36
N TYR A 52 -3.63 7.82 6.41
CA TYR A 52 -4.11 7.80 7.78
C TYR A 52 -3.04 8.36 8.72
N GLU A 53 -3.50 9.12 9.70
CA GLU A 53 -2.74 9.64 10.81
C GLU A 53 -3.55 9.47 12.09
N ALA A 54 -2.94 8.90 13.12
CA ALA A 54 -3.57 8.68 14.40
C ALA A 54 -3.84 10.03 15.10
N PRO A 55 -5.06 10.29 15.58
CA PRO A 55 -5.51 11.63 15.96
C PRO A 55 -5.04 12.12 17.33
N PHE A 56 -4.39 11.27 18.12
CA PHE A 56 -4.01 11.57 19.51
C PHE A 56 -2.52 11.92 19.67
N TYR A 57 -1.74 11.92 18.59
CA TYR A 57 -0.37 12.45 18.62
C TYR A 57 -0.38 13.95 18.36
N THR A 58 0.44 14.69 19.12
CA THR A 58 0.59 16.15 18.96
C THR A 58 1.45 16.53 17.75
N ALA A 59 2.37 15.66 17.35
CA ALA A 59 3.23 15.86 16.18
C ALA A 59 2.60 15.26 14.92
N SER A 60 2.33 16.11 13.93
CA SER A 60 1.81 15.70 12.63
C SER A 60 2.93 15.31 11.65
N PHE A 61 2.58 14.57 10.61
CA PHE A 61 3.49 14.29 9.50
C PHE A 61 3.83 15.57 8.73
N ASP A 62 5.13 15.85 8.57
CA ASP A 62 5.64 16.93 7.74
C ASP A 62 6.28 16.38 6.44
N PRO A 63 5.68 16.65 5.26
CA PRO A 63 6.23 16.23 3.98
C PRO A 63 7.64 16.76 3.69
N ALA A 64 8.02 17.91 4.26
CA ALA A 64 9.32 18.55 4.00
C ALA A 64 10.50 17.74 4.57
N ILE A 65 10.24 16.86 5.54
CA ILE A 65 11.22 15.96 6.16
C ILE A 65 10.91 14.48 5.88
N SER A 66 10.14 14.21 4.83
CA SER A 66 9.70 12.85 4.51
C SER A 66 10.88 11.91 4.19
N PRO A 67 10.94 10.72 4.82
CA PRO A 67 11.98 9.75 4.52
C PRO A 67 11.74 9.04 3.19
N SER A 68 12.83 8.57 2.57
CA SER A 68 12.79 7.61 1.46
C SER A 68 13.11 6.21 1.97
N PHE A 69 12.65 5.19 1.24
CA PHE A 69 12.83 3.79 1.57
C PHE A 69 13.44 2.99 0.41
N LEU A 70 14.22 1.97 0.75
CA LEU A 70 14.64 0.92 -0.18
C LEU A 70 14.28 -0.42 0.44
N PHE A 71 13.63 -1.28 -0.33
CA PHE A 71 13.33 -2.64 0.11
C PHE A 71 14.04 -3.64 -0.79
N SER A 72 14.92 -4.46 -0.23
CA SER A 72 15.73 -5.40 -1.00
C SER A 72 15.00 -6.72 -1.25
N ASN A 73 15.47 -7.48 -2.24
CA ASN A 73 14.99 -8.85 -2.47
C ASN A 73 15.25 -9.80 -1.28
N GLU A 74 16.17 -9.46 -0.38
CA GLU A 74 16.42 -10.18 0.88
C GLU A 74 15.47 -9.77 2.01
N SER A 75 14.43 -8.98 1.69
CA SER A 75 13.47 -8.41 2.63
C SER A 75 14.12 -7.46 3.66
N GLU A 76 15.23 -6.82 3.32
CA GLU A 76 15.83 -5.78 4.16
C GLU A 76 15.22 -4.43 3.82
N LEU A 77 14.75 -3.70 4.84
CA LEU A 77 14.29 -2.32 4.69
C LEU A 77 15.40 -1.35 5.08
N GLN A 78 15.67 -0.40 4.20
CA GLN A 78 16.55 0.72 4.45
C GLN A 78 15.75 2.01 4.38
N MET A 79 16.21 3.00 5.14
CA MET A 79 15.60 4.33 5.20
C MET A 79 16.67 5.40 5.07
N LYS A 80 16.34 6.47 4.35
CA LYS A 80 17.13 7.70 4.23
C LYS A 80 16.26 8.85 4.74
N GLY A 81 16.79 9.65 5.67
CA GLY A 81 16.00 10.62 6.44
C GLY A 81 15.32 9.99 7.66
N HIS A 82 14.49 10.78 8.35
CA HIS A 82 13.76 10.35 9.53
C HIS A 82 12.45 11.15 9.67
N PHE A 83 11.39 10.52 10.18
CA PHE A 83 10.08 11.19 10.30
C PHE A 83 10.06 12.41 11.24
N HIS A 84 11.04 12.51 12.15
CA HIS A 84 11.09 13.58 13.16
C HIS A 84 12.31 14.50 13.04
N SER A 85 13.17 14.31 12.04
CA SER A 85 14.39 15.11 11.90
C SER A 85 14.95 15.10 10.47
N MET A 86 15.52 16.22 10.04
CA MET A 86 16.31 16.31 8.79
C MET A 86 17.70 15.67 8.91
N GLU A 87 18.07 15.15 10.08
CA GLU A 87 19.32 14.42 10.26
C GLU A 87 19.31 13.09 9.49
N ASN A 88 20.50 12.60 9.12
CA ASN A 88 20.73 11.37 8.36
C ASN A 88 20.25 11.37 6.90
N THR A 89 21.00 12.07 6.05
CA THR A 89 20.86 12.02 4.58
C THR A 89 21.45 10.76 3.93
N LYS A 90 21.99 9.84 4.72
CA LYS A 90 22.55 8.57 4.25
C LYS A 90 21.55 7.44 4.43
N TRP A 91 21.63 6.44 3.56
CA TRP A 91 20.89 5.18 3.73
C TRP A 91 21.35 4.46 4.99
N ARG A 92 20.39 4.09 5.84
CA ARG A 92 20.60 3.23 7.00
C ARG A 92 19.73 1.99 6.88
N SER A 93 20.27 0.84 7.24
CA SER A 93 19.46 -0.36 7.42
C SER A 93 18.57 -0.20 8.65
N LEU A 94 17.28 -0.50 8.50
CA LEU A 94 16.35 -0.66 9.62
C LEU A 94 16.24 -2.12 10.06
N GLY A 95 16.54 -3.07 9.16
CA GLY A 95 16.57 -4.50 9.46
C GLY A 95 15.86 -5.36 8.43
N LYS A 96 15.83 -6.67 8.68
CA LYS A 96 15.07 -7.63 7.89
C LYS A 96 13.62 -7.66 8.33
N MET A 97 12.71 -7.67 7.35
CA MET A 97 11.29 -7.79 7.56
C MET A 97 10.83 -9.23 7.34
N ASP A 98 10.00 -9.72 8.24
CA ASP A 98 9.39 -11.03 8.17
C ASP A 98 8.14 -10.99 7.30
N ALA A 99 8.01 -11.95 6.39
CA ALA A 99 6.80 -12.11 5.61
C ALA A 99 5.63 -12.50 6.52
N LEU A 100 4.47 -11.87 6.32
CA LEU A 100 3.28 -12.15 7.12
C LEU A 100 2.01 -12.21 6.28
N THR A 101 1.03 -12.93 6.80
CA THR A 101 -0.34 -12.89 6.27
C THR A 101 -1.13 -11.85 7.06
N LEU A 102 -1.70 -10.86 6.36
CA LEU A 102 -2.48 -9.83 7.03
C LEU A 102 -3.80 -10.40 7.54
N GLU A 103 -3.95 -10.38 8.85
CA GLU A 103 -5.18 -10.71 9.55
C GLU A 103 -5.69 -9.48 10.28
N ARG A 104 -7.00 -9.47 10.57
CA ARG A 104 -7.64 -8.32 11.20
C ARG A 104 -6.98 -7.94 12.55
N PRO A 105 -6.73 -8.88 13.49
CA PRO A 105 -6.14 -8.53 14.78
C PRO A 105 -4.71 -8.02 14.68
N HIS A 106 -4.00 -8.41 13.62
CA HIS A 106 -2.59 -8.10 13.40
C HIS A 106 -2.40 -6.87 12.49
N PHE A 107 -3.48 -6.21 12.06
CA PHE A 107 -3.40 -5.04 11.18
C PHE A 107 -4.56 -4.07 11.37
N ASP A 108 -5.80 -4.46 11.02
CA ASP A 108 -6.97 -3.56 11.07
C ASP A 108 -7.19 -3.00 12.48
N ASP A 109 -7.05 -3.85 13.50
CA ASP A 109 -7.33 -3.49 14.90
C ASP A 109 -6.18 -2.65 15.53
N LEU A 110 -5.06 -2.47 14.82
CA LEU A 110 -3.97 -1.57 15.22
C LEU A 110 -4.24 -0.11 14.83
N PHE A 111 -5.28 0.16 14.04
CA PHE A 111 -5.66 1.53 13.70
C PHE A 111 -6.67 2.07 14.70
N PHE A 112 -6.48 3.32 15.12
CA PHE A 112 -7.53 4.06 15.82
C PHE A 112 -8.65 4.43 14.84
N THR A 113 -9.89 4.32 15.29
CA THR A 113 -11.14 4.32 14.50
C THR A 113 -11.28 5.45 13.46
N GLY A 114 -12.18 5.27 12.48
CA GLY A 114 -12.66 6.33 11.57
C GLY A 114 -12.35 6.10 10.08
N LYS A 115 -11.61 5.03 9.74
CA LYS A 115 -11.24 4.67 8.35
C LYS A 115 -11.23 3.14 8.10
N GLU A 116 -12.08 2.40 8.80
CA GLU A 116 -12.11 0.93 8.82
C GLU A 116 -12.22 0.32 7.41
N HIS A 117 -12.98 0.97 6.53
CA HIS A 117 -13.14 0.54 5.14
C HIS A 117 -11.84 0.58 4.32
N ILE A 118 -10.91 1.49 4.63
CA ILE A 118 -9.59 1.57 3.98
C ILE A 118 -8.73 0.41 4.46
N PHE A 119 -8.66 0.17 5.77
CA PHE A 119 -7.82 -0.87 6.37
C PHE A 119 -8.26 -2.27 5.93
N TRP A 120 -9.58 -2.51 5.99
CA TRP A 120 -10.19 -3.73 5.47
C TRP A 120 -9.86 -3.95 3.99
N ARG A 121 -9.93 -2.89 3.17
CA ARG A 121 -9.63 -3.00 1.73
C ARG A 121 -8.18 -3.36 1.50
N LEU A 122 -7.24 -2.68 2.18
CA LEU A 122 -5.81 -2.97 2.08
C LEU A 122 -5.50 -4.41 2.48
N ARG A 123 -6.11 -4.93 3.54
CA ARG A 123 -5.95 -6.33 3.92
C ARG A 123 -6.53 -7.28 2.87
N LYS A 124 -7.74 -7.02 2.36
CA LYS A 124 -8.40 -7.90 1.38
C LYS A 124 -7.74 -7.91 0.01
N GLN A 125 -7.18 -6.78 -0.40
CA GLN A 125 -6.52 -6.61 -1.70
C GLN A 125 -5.01 -6.86 -1.63
N ASN A 126 -4.49 -7.16 -0.44
CA ASN A 126 -3.08 -7.47 -0.25
C ASN A 126 -2.66 -8.69 -1.09
N LYS A 127 -1.45 -8.61 -1.63
CA LYS A 127 -0.76 -9.71 -2.29
C LYS A 127 0.34 -10.26 -1.39
N ARG A 128 1.15 -9.38 -0.81
CA ARG A 128 2.26 -9.71 0.09
C ARG A 128 2.38 -8.64 1.15
N ALA A 129 2.72 -9.03 2.37
CA ALA A 129 3.02 -8.12 3.45
C ALA A 129 4.27 -8.58 4.18
N TRP A 130 5.00 -7.60 4.72
CA TRP A 130 6.13 -7.83 5.60
C TRP A 130 6.01 -6.92 6.81
N GLN A 131 6.61 -7.33 7.93
CA GLN A 131 6.68 -6.55 9.15
C GLN A 131 8.02 -6.70 9.82
N MET A 132 8.43 -5.66 10.55
CA MET A 132 9.52 -5.73 11.51
C MET A 132 9.22 -4.82 12.70
N ASP A 133 9.85 -5.14 13.82
CA ASP A 133 9.93 -4.25 14.97
C ASP A 133 11.34 -3.62 15.00
N VAL A 134 11.41 -2.33 15.32
CA VAL A 134 12.63 -1.53 15.37
C VAL A 134 12.72 -0.87 16.74
N LYS A 135 13.84 -1.07 17.44
CA LYS A 135 14.10 -0.34 18.68
C LYS A 135 14.54 1.09 18.35
N GLU A 136 13.79 2.08 18.82
CA GLU A 136 14.06 3.50 18.67
C GLU A 136 14.21 4.12 20.08
N GLY A 137 15.41 3.99 20.64
CA GLY A 137 15.66 4.36 22.04
C GLY A 137 14.85 3.47 22.99
N GLU A 138 14.02 4.10 23.83
CA GLU A 138 13.12 3.41 24.77
C GLU A 138 11.82 2.93 24.10
N LEU A 139 11.52 3.38 22.88
CA LEU A 139 10.32 2.97 22.15
C LEU A 139 10.60 1.79 21.24
N CYS A 140 9.59 0.94 21.05
CA CYS A 140 9.60 -0.12 20.05
C CYS A 140 8.67 0.31 18.90
N ALA A 141 9.26 0.85 17.83
CA ALA A 141 8.54 1.14 16.61
C ALA A 141 8.30 -0.14 15.82
N PHE A 142 7.33 -0.13 14.92
CA PHE A 142 7.12 -1.22 13.98
C PHE A 142 6.71 -0.70 12.62
N TYR A 143 7.05 -1.48 11.59
CA TYR A 143 6.75 -1.16 10.20
C TYR A 143 5.98 -2.30 9.56
N TYR A 144 4.98 -1.97 8.75
CA TYR A 144 4.40 -2.90 7.77
C TYR A 144 4.69 -2.37 6.37
N LEU A 145 5.15 -3.24 5.48
CA LEU A 145 5.29 -2.97 4.06
C LEU A 145 4.28 -3.84 3.32
N LEU A 146 3.37 -3.23 2.57
CA LEU A 146 2.25 -3.90 1.93
C LEU A 146 2.32 -3.75 0.43
N GLN A 147 2.27 -4.86 -0.29
CA GLN A 147 2.16 -4.89 -1.74
C GLN A 147 0.76 -5.40 -2.11
N GLN A 148 -0.01 -4.56 -2.76
CA GLN A 148 -1.37 -4.88 -3.22
C GLN A 148 -1.35 -5.70 -4.51
N ARG A 149 -2.46 -6.38 -4.82
CA ARG A 149 -2.63 -7.20 -6.04
C ARG A 149 -2.54 -6.41 -7.35
N ASN A 150 -2.80 -5.11 -7.31
CA ASN A 150 -2.64 -4.19 -8.43
C ASN A 150 -1.21 -3.63 -8.56
N GLY A 151 -0.30 -3.97 -7.65
CA GLY A 151 1.08 -3.52 -7.64
C GLY A 151 1.34 -2.27 -6.79
N GLU A 152 0.31 -1.66 -6.22
CA GLU A 152 0.46 -0.52 -5.31
C GLU A 152 1.19 -0.91 -4.02
N VAL A 153 1.97 0.02 -3.48
CA VAL A 153 2.80 -0.20 -2.29
C VAL A 153 2.40 0.77 -1.19
N TYR A 154 2.28 0.26 0.03
CA TYR A 154 1.93 1.03 1.21
C TYR A 154 2.90 0.72 2.34
N LEU A 155 3.16 1.72 3.17
CA LEU A 155 3.95 1.55 4.39
C LEU A 155 3.16 2.07 5.59
N ALA A 156 3.01 1.24 6.60
CA ALA A 156 2.46 1.64 7.89
C ALA A 156 3.59 1.70 8.92
N TYR A 157 3.55 2.71 9.77
CA TYR A 157 4.49 2.93 10.85
C TYR A 157 3.73 3.17 12.15
N GLY A 158 4.16 2.54 13.23
CA GLY A 158 3.51 2.62 14.53
C GLY A 158 4.44 2.29 15.68
N TYR A 159 3.88 2.28 16.89
CA TYR A 159 4.59 1.94 18.11
C TYR A 159 3.90 0.81 18.85
N ARG A 160 4.69 -0.14 19.36
CA ARG A 160 4.21 -1.19 20.25
C ARG A 160 3.89 -0.60 21.62
N ALA A 161 2.91 -1.20 22.29
CA ALA A 161 2.70 -0.96 23.71
C ALA A 161 3.98 -1.36 24.47
N ASP A 162 4.48 -0.46 25.29
CA ASP A 162 5.61 -0.68 26.20
C ASP A 162 5.12 -1.01 27.63
N GLY A 163 3.80 -1.01 27.85
CA GLY A 163 3.17 -1.32 29.14
C GLY A 163 3.30 -0.21 30.17
N LEU A 164 3.77 0.97 29.78
CA LEU A 164 3.83 2.14 30.65
C LEU A 164 2.44 2.79 30.78
N ASP A 165 2.18 3.42 31.93
CA ASP A 165 0.90 4.08 32.22
C ASP A 165 0.85 5.48 31.58
N ARG A 166 0.80 5.51 30.24
CA ARG A 166 0.59 6.71 29.43
C ARG A 166 -0.44 6.40 28.32
N PRO A 167 -1.23 7.37 27.86
CA PRO A 167 -2.28 7.14 26.86
C PRO A 167 -1.77 6.40 25.60
N GLU A 168 -0.59 6.77 25.12
CA GLU A 168 0.10 6.20 23.95
C GLU A 168 0.80 4.85 24.19
N SER A 169 0.93 4.44 25.45
CA SER A 169 1.71 3.27 25.89
C SER A 169 0.85 2.03 26.18
N THR A 170 -0.47 2.22 26.24
CA THR A 170 -1.43 1.17 26.65
C THR A 170 -1.83 0.23 25.51
N ALA A 171 -1.66 0.61 24.25
CA ALA A 171 -2.00 -0.22 23.09
C ALA A 171 -0.99 -0.04 21.95
N SER A 172 -0.74 -1.12 21.20
CA SER A 172 0.05 -1.03 19.98
C SER A 172 -0.79 -0.36 18.90
N ILE A 173 -0.31 0.77 18.35
CA ILE A 173 -1.09 1.57 17.40
C ILE A 173 -0.25 1.93 16.18
N ILE A 174 -0.84 1.78 15.00
CA ILE A 174 -0.33 2.37 13.76
C ILE A 174 -0.54 3.87 13.84
N ARG A 175 0.54 4.64 13.79
CA ARG A 175 0.50 6.10 13.78
C ARG A 175 0.24 6.65 12.39
N TRP A 176 0.92 6.12 11.39
CA TRP A 176 0.78 6.59 10.00
C TRP A 176 0.63 5.45 9.02
N LEU A 177 -0.10 5.72 7.95
CA LEU A 177 -0.20 4.88 6.77
C LEU A 177 0.05 5.73 5.52
N PHE A 178 1.03 5.32 4.74
CA PHE A 178 1.46 6.01 3.54
C PHE A 178 1.20 5.16 2.30
N TYR A 179 0.87 5.85 1.20
CA TYR A 179 1.02 5.32 -0.15
C TYR A 179 2.42 5.69 -0.67
N LEU A 180 3.14 4.70 -1.18
CA LEU A 180 4.49 4.87 -1.71
C LEU A 180 4.49 4.83 -3.24
N THR A 181 5.38 5.62 -3.84
CA THR A 181 5.67 5.59 -5.27
C THR A 181 7.18 5.50 -5.49
N ASN A 182 7.60 5.14 -6.71
CA ASN A 182 9.00 5.23 -7.07
C ASN A 182 9.40 6.69 -7.23
N ALA A 183 10.60 7.05 -6.76
CA ALA A 183 11.14 8.41 -6.92
C ALA A 183 11.33 8.82 -8.40
N ASN A 184 11.43 7.85 -9.30
CA ASN A 184 11.71 8.05 -10.73
C ASN A 184 10.47 7.87 -11.64
N GLU A 185 9.27 7.76 -11.07
CA GLU A 185 7.98 7.71 -11.81
C GLU A 185 7.26 9.04 -11.81
#